data_AF-A0A1I8HCZ2-F1
#
_entry.id   AF-A0A1I8HCZ2-F1
#
_cell.length_a   1.000
_cell.length_b   1.000
_cell.length_c   1.000
_cell.angle_alpha   90.00
_cell.angle_beta   90.00
_cell.angle_gamma   90.00
#
_symmetry.space_group_name_H-M   'P 1'
#
loop_
_entity.id
_entity.type
_entity.pdbx_description
1 polymer ?
#
loop_
_entity_poly.entity_id
_entity_poly.type
_entity_poly.pdbx_seq_one_letter_code
_entity_poly.pdbx_strand_id
1 'polypeptide(L)'
;VCSAVQNQDFTLIDDYVTGLKTLLYLKSLDGLADWTGQSPPTPVHQRGKSLLATGQSLPAFGPYKQRREALEHELLRTRDLLKPDPASTGLAQRQRPVVKPVPKVSDIVGASVGLVGNYYDLDNKQQVVALVNDDLCINCGKCYMTCNDSGYQAIEFDAETHLPRVTDDCTGCTLCASVCPIIDCITMVPRVGEYVPKRGVPFGAALEQKQAAVIMPAQDSPA
;
A
#
# COMPACT_ATOMS: atom_id res chain seq x y z
N VAL A 1 -4.47 8.29 -28.95
CA VAL A 1 -4.73 9.41 -28.00
C VAL A 1 -5.91 10.19 -28.55
N CYS A 2 -7.04 10.24 -27.85
CA CYS A 2 -8.23 11.02 -28.24
C CYS A 2 -8.75 11.80 -27.04
N SER A 3 -9.28 11.10 -26.03
CA SER A 3 -9.81 11.72 -24.82
C SER A 3 -8.80 12.58 -24.07
N ALA A 4 -7.52 12.18 -24.01
CA ALA A 4 -6.47 12.99 -23.36
C ALA A 4 -6.24 14.34 -24.07
N VAL A 5 -6.37 14.41 -25.39
CA VAL A 5 -6.29 15.67 -26.15
C VAL A 5 -7.58 16.47 -25.99
N GLN A 6 -8.75 15.81 -25.98
CA GLN A 6 -10.03 16.49 -25.72
C GLN A 6 -10.08 17.15 -24.34
N ASN A 7 -9.43 16.54 -23.34
CA ASN A 7 -9.31 17.09 -21.99
C ASN A 7 -8.25 18.19 -21.87
N GLN A 8 -7.39 18.36 -22.89
CA GLN A 8 -6.27 19.28 -22.88
C GLN A 8 -6.11 19.91 -24.27
N ASP A 9 -4.95 19.74 -24.91
CA ASP A 9 -4.60 20.26 -26.22
C ASP A 9 -3.43 19.46 -26.81
N PHE A 10 -2.92 19.85 -27.98
CA PHE A 10 -1.86 19.10 -28.67
C PHE A 10 -0.47 19.19 -28.03
N THR A 11 -0.21 20.14 -27.10
CA THR A 11 1.11 20.30 -26.44
C THR A 11 1.46 19.13 -25.54
N LEU A 12 0.48 18.31 -25.15
CA LEU A 12 0.66 17.10 -24.37
C LEU A 12 1.55 16.04 -25.05
N ILE A 13 1.82 16.17 -26.36
CA ILE A 13 2.86 15.38 -27.03
C ILE A 13 4.26 15.61 -26.45
N ASP A 14 4.58 16.83 -26.00
CA ASP A 14 5.89 17.16 -25.45
C ASP A 14 6.13 16.45 -24.12
N ASP A 15 5.10 16.37 -23.27
CA ASP A 15 5.11 15.58 -22.02
C ASP A 15 5.27 14.08 -22.31
N TYR A 16 4.56 13.54 -23.31
CA TYR A 16 4.68 12.12 -23.67
C TYR A 16 6.08 11.75 -24.17
N VAL A 17 6.68 12.60 -25.01
CA VAL A 17 8.02 12.37 -25.54
C VAL A 17 9.08 12.48 -24.43
N THR A 18 9.00 13.52 -23.59
CA THR A 18 9.96 13.71 -22.50
C THR A 18 9.82 12.64 -21.42
N GLY A 19 8.59 12.33 -21.00
CA GLY A 19 8.29 11.28 -20.03
C GLY A 19 8.76 9.90 -20.48
N LEU A 20 8.54 9.52 -21.75
CA LEU A 20 9.03 8.24 -22.28
C LEU A 20 10.57 8.20 -22.30
N LYS A 21 11.24 9.25 -22.79
CA LYS A 21 12.70 9.34 -22.79
C LYS A 21 13.26 9.19 -21.37
N THR A 22 12.66 9.85 -20.38
CA THR A 22 13.06 9.75 -18.98
C THR A 22 12.88 8.32 -18.46
N LEU A 23 11.74 7.68 -18.69
CA LEU A 23 11.50 6.30 -18.24
C LEU A 23 12.50 5.30 -18.84
N LEU A 24 12.87 5.45 -20.12
CA LEU A 24 13.90 4.61 -20.75
C LEU A 24 15.28 4.88 -20.16
N TYR A 25 15.60 6.14 -19.92
CA TYR A 25 16.88 6.56 -19.34
C TYR A 25 17.03 6.07 -17.89
N LEU A 26 16.00 6.16 -17.06
CA LEU A 26 16.09 5.71 -15.67
C LEU A 26 16.38 4.20 -15.54
N LYS A 27 15.96 3.38 -16.52
CA LYS A 27 16.29 1.94 -16.56
C LYS A 27 17.77 1.65 -16.83
N SER A 28 18.54 2.61 -17.35
CA SER A 28 19.96 2.43 -17.67
C SER A 28 20.89 2.87 -16.54
N LEU A 29 20.35 3.60 -15.55
CA LEU A 29 21.06 4.11 -14.39
C LEU A 29 21.19 3.05 -13.29
N ASP A 30 22.27 3.14 -12.53
CA ASP A 30 22.51 2.30 -11.36
C ASP A 30 21.99 2.97 -10.06
N GLY A 31 21.59 2.15 -9.08
CA GLY A 31 21.07 2.60 -7.79
C GLY A 31 19.68 3.26 -7.83
N LEU A 32 18.84 2.93 -8.82
CA LEU A 32 17.43 3.34 -8.95
C LEU A 32 16.49 2.13 -9.09
N ALA A 33 16.92 0.94 -8.65
CA ALA A 33 16.13 -0.28 -8.78
C ALA A 33 14.87 -0.27 -7.90
N ASP A 34 14.90 0.52 -6.83
CA ASP A 34 13.84 0.77 -5.86
C ASP A 34 12.83 1.83 -6.33
N TRP A 35 13.11 2.55 -7.42
CA TRP A 35 12.19 3.53 -8.00
C TRP A 35 11.14 2.84 -8.86
N THR A 36 9.90 3.31 -8.77
CA THR A 36 8.82 2.90 -9.67
C THR A 36 8.72 3.90 -10.80
N GLY A 37 9.49 3.68 -11.87
CA GLY A 37 9.58 4.62 -12.99
C GLY A 37 10.21 5.94 -12.53
N GLN A 38 9.44 7.04 -12.60
CA GLN A 38 9.91 8.36 -12.15
C GLN A 38 9.62 8.63 -10.67
N SER A 39 8.94 7.73 -9.98
CA SER A 39 8.60 7.90 -8.56
C SER A 39 9.68 7.30 -7.66
N PRO A 40 10.33 8.10 -6.79
CA PRO A 40 11.21 7.57 -5.75
C PRO A 40 10.41 6.72 -4.75
N PRO A 41 11.08 5.82 -4.00
CA PRO A 41 10.47 5.14 -2.87
C PRO A 41 9.85 6.16 -1.92
N THR A 42 8.61 5.91 -1.49
CA THR A 42 7.88 6.82 -0.62
C THR A 42 8.57 6.89 0.75
N PRO A 43 9.17 8.05 1.13
CA PRO A 43 9.75 8.19 2.46
C PRO A 43 8.63 8.26 3.50
N VAL A 44 8.95 7.90 4.74
CA VAL A 44 8.04 8.10 5.87
C VAL A 44 7.83 9.61 6.07
N HIS A 45 6.58 10.05 5.92
CA HIS A 45 6.24 11.47 5.90
C HIS A 45 4.86 11.77 6.48
N GLN A 46 4.67 13.01 6.91
CA GLN A 46 3.36 13.58 7.19
C GLN A 46 3.22 14.88 6.40
N ARG A 47 2.15 15.00 5.60
CA ARG A 47 1.90 16.17 4.72
C ARG A 47 3.10 16.50 3.80
N GLY A 48 3.76 15.47 3.29
CA GLY A 48 4.96 15.56 2.44
C GLY A 48 6.27 15.90 3.15
N LYS A 49 6.28 16.05 4.49
CA LYS A 49 7.49 16.34 5.27
C LYS A 49 8.01 15.07 5.94
N SER A 50 9.30 14.84 5.83
CA SER A 50 9.97 13.70 6.48
C SER A 50 9.91 13.83 8.01
N LEU A 51 9.70 12.71 8.68
CA LEU A 51 9.61 12.64 10.14
C LEU A 51 10.99 12.34 10.76
N LEU A 52 11.29 12.99 11.89
CA LEU A 52 12.53 12.74 12.65
C LEU A 52 12.32 11.63 13.69
N ALA A 53 11.19 11.66 14.40
CA ALA A 53 10.82 10.68 15.40
C ALA A 53 9.87 9.63 14.78
N THR A 54 10.44 8.51 14.34
CA THR A 54 9.71 7.36 13.77
C THR A 54 9.67 6.18 14.76
N GLY A 55 8.72 5.26 14.59
CA GLY A 55 8.63 3.98 15.30
C GLY A 55 7.98 4.03 16.69
N GLN A 56 7.41 5.17 17.10
CA GLN A 56 6.82 5.32 18.44
C GLN A 56 5.29 5.21 18.46
N SER A 57 4.65 4.91 17.32
CA SER A 57 3.19 4.74 17.19
C SER A 57 2.38 5.90 17.80
N LEU A 58 2.88 7.13 17.66
CA LEU A 58 2.23 8.33 18.16
C LEU A 58 1.36 8.94 17.06
N PRO A 59 0.06 9.19 17.26
CA PRO A 59 -0.73 9.93 16.28
C PRO A 59 -0.35 11.41 16.18
N ALA A 60 -0.75 12.07 15.08
CA ALA A 60 -0.45 13.47 14.82
C ALA A 60 -1.48 14.46 15.45
N PHE A 61 -2.19 14.05 16.50
CA PHE A 61 -3.21 14.88 17.15
C PHE A 61 -3.16 14.79 18.69
N GLY A 62 -3.83 15.74 19.35
CA GLY A 62 -4.03 15.74 20.80
C GLY A 62 -2.72 15.70 21.62
N PRO A 63 -2.68 14.94 22.74
CA PRO A 63 -1.49 14.85 23.59
C PRO A 63 -0.33 14.10 22.90
N TYR A 64 -0.64 13.19 21.96
CA TYR A 64 0.37 12.42 21.23
C TYR A 64 1.21 13.31 20.32
N LYS A 65 0.60 14.33 19.72
CA LYS A 65 1.31 15.34 18.94
C LYS A 65 2.34 16.09 19.79
N GLN A 66 1.96 16.53 20.99
CA GLN A 66 2.87 17.25 21.90
C GLN A 66 4.04 16.36 22.33
N ARG A 67 3.78 15.07 22.59
CA ARG A 67 4.84 14.09 22.88
C ARG A 67 5.80 13.93 21.70
N ARG A 68 5.28 13.79 20.48
CA ARG A 68 6.12 13.72 19.26
C ARG A 68 6.96 14.98 19.11
N GLU A 69 6.38 16.17 19.25
CA GLU A 69 7.12 17.44 19.16
C GLU A 69 8.22 17.55 20.22
N ALA A 70 7.98 17.08 21.45
CA ALA A 70 8.98 17.05 22.50
C ALA A 70 10.17 16.13 22.17
N LEU A 71 9.90 14.96 21.59
CA LEU A 71 10.92 14.00 21.15
C LEU A 71 11.73 14.55 19.98
N GLU A 72 11.07 15.15 18.99
CA GLU A 72 11.76 15.80 17.88
C GLU A 72 12.64 16.96 18.37
N HIS A 73 12.16 17.76 19.33
CA HIS A 73 12.95 18.79 19.97
C HIS A 73 14.18 18.24 20.71
N GLU A 74 14.03 17.12 21.43
CA GLU A 74 15.14 16.44 22.09
C GLU A 74 16.17 15.89 21.09
N LEU A 75 15.70 15.28 20.00
CA LEU A 75 16.56 14.81 18.90
C LEU A 75 17.33 15.97 18.27
N LEU A 76 16.66 17.10 18.00
CA LEU A 76 17.31 18.28 17.43
C LEU A 76 18.31 18.93 18.39
N ARG A 77 18.03 18.92 19.69
CA ARG A 77 18.92 19.45 20.72
C ARG A 77 20.20 18.62 20.86
N THR A 78 20.08 17.31 20.73
CA THR A 78 21.20 16.36 20.84
C THR A 78 21.94 16.18 19.51
N ARG A 79 21.35 16.61 18.39
CA ARG A 79 21.95 16.47 17.06
C ARG A 79 23.21 17.32 16.92
N ASP A 80 24.30 16.62 16.61
CA ASP A 80 25.57 17.25 16.25
C ASP A 80 25.49 17.85 14.85
N LEU A 81 25.55 19.18 14.76
CA LEU A 81 25.45 19.93 13.49
C LEU A 81 26.65 19.71 12.57
N LEU A 82 27.78 19.27 13.11
CA LEU A 82 29.01 19.05 12.34
C LEU A 82 29.09 17.65 11.74
N LYS A 83 28.24 16.72 12.21
CA LYS A 83 28.12 15.40 11.58
C LYS A 83 27.31 15.52 10.30
N PRO A 84 27.73 14.84 9.22
CA PRO A 84 26.95 14.80 7.99
C PRO A 84 25.56 14.23 8.31
N ASP A 85 24.52 14.96 7.88
CA ASP A 85 23.15 14.50 8.04
C ASP A 85 23.00 13.24 7.17
N PRO A 86 22.54 12.10 7.72
CA PRO A 86 22.28 10.91 6.91
C PRO A 86 21.23 11.16 5.82
N ALA A 87 20.36 12.16 5.97
CA ALA A 87 19.43 12.62 4.94
C ALA A 87 20.06 13.64 3.97
N SER A 88 21.21 14.24 4.32
CA SER A 88 22.02 14.94 3.34
C SER A 88 22.68 13.89 2.47
N THR A 89 22.06 13.61 1.32
CA THR A 89 22.77 13.03 0.19
C THR A 89 24.00 13.91 -0.01
N GLY A 90 25.19 13.41 0.34
CA GLY A 90 26.43 14.16 0.21
C GLY A 90 26.44 14.87 -1.13
N LEU A 91 26.68 16.18 -1.11
CA LEU A 91 26.70 17.09 -2.27
C LEU A 91 26.74 16.31 -3.58
N ALA A 92 25.56 16.17 -4.20
CA ALA A 92 25.26 15.29 -5.31
C ALA A 92 26.51 14.88 -6.11
N GLN A 93 26.83 13.59 -6.16
CA GLN A 93 27.54 13.05 -7.31
C GLN A 93 26.76 13.51 -8.54
N ARG A 94 27.30 14.50 -9.24
CA ARG A 94 26.55 15.34 -10.20
C ARG A 94 25.92 14.55 -11.33
N GLN A 95 26.40 13.33 -11.59
CA GLN A 95 25.89 12.45 -12.63
C GLN A 95 25.97 11.00 -12.15
N ARG A 96 24.84 10.30 -12.13
CA ARG A 96 24.83 8.84 -11.94
C ARG A 96 25.38 8.20 -13.22
N PRO A 97 26.34 7.27 -13.12
CA PRO A 97 26.89 6.64 -14.31
C PRO A 97 25.80 5.78 -14.99
N VAL A 98 25.75 5.85 -16.31
CA VAL A 98 24.95 4.94 -17.12
C VAL A 98 25.71 3.62 -17.19
N VAL A 99 25.15 2.57 -16.58
CA VAL A 99 25.82 1.25 -16.48
C VAL A 99 25.37 0.32 -17.60
N LYS A 100 24.14 0.49 -18.11
CA LYS A 100 23.56 -0.33 -19.18
C LYS A 100 23.23 0.54 -20.40
N PRO A 101 23.19 -0.01 -21.62
CA PRO A 101 22.66 0.74 -22.76
C PRO A 101 21.19 1.10 -22.52
N VAL A 102 20.79 2.30 -22.93
CA VAL A 102 19.39 2.75 -22.84
C VAL A 102 18.53 1.86 -23.76
N PRO A 103 17.46 1.21 -23.23
CA PRO A 103 16.60 0.34 -24.03
C PRO A 103 15.85 1.14 -25.09
N LYS A 104 15.67 0.55 -26.26
CA LYS A 104 14.80 1.08 -27.31
C LYS A 104 13.36 0.69 -27.05
N VAL A 105 12.43 1.37 -27.73
CA VAL A 105 11.00 1.03 -27.66
C VAL A 105 10.76 -0.43 -28.04
N SER A 106 11.44 -0.92 -29.08
CA SER A 106 11.38 -2.33 -29.54
C SER A 106 11.69 -3.34 -28.45
N ASP A 107 12.58 -2.99 -27.52
CA ASP A 107 13.10 -3.92 -26.50
C ASP A 107 12.12 -4.08 -25.33
N ILE A 108 11.14 -3.18 -25.22
CA ILE A 108 10.14 -3.16 -24.13
C ILE A 108 8.78 -3.66 -24.60
N VAL A 109 8.52 -3.65 -25.92
CA VAL A 109 7.30 -4.20 -26.49
C VAL A 109 7.17 -5.67 -26.07
N GLY A 110 6.12 -5.97 -25.31
CA GLY A 110 5.84 -7.33 -24.83
C GLY A 110 6.51 -7.73 -23.52
N ALA A 111 7.26 -6.85 -22.85
CA ALA A 111 8.01 -7.19 -21.64
C ALA A 111 7.13 -7.76 -20.49
N SER A 112 5.89 -7.29 -20.36
CA SER A 112 4.96 -7.75 -19.31
C SER A 112 4.11 -8.95 -19.70
N VAL A 113 4.18 -9.43 -20.96
CA VAL A 113 3.31 -10.51 -21.45
C VAL A 113 3.55 -11.82 -20.69
N GLY A 114 4.79 -12.10 -20.30
CA GLY A 114 5.13 -13.28 -19.51
C GLY A 114 4.58 -13.30 -18.07
N LEU A 115 4.05 -12.18 -17.58
CA LEU A 115 3.41 -12.08 -16.26
C LEU A 115 1.90 -12.36 -16.31
N VAL A 116 1.32 -12.52 -17.51
CA VAL A 116 -0.10 -12.76 -17.72
C VAL A 116 -0.30 -14.24 -18.05
N GLY A 117 -1.16 -14.92 -17.30
CA GLY A 117 -1.42 -16.36 -17.45
C GLY A 117 -2.79 -16.75 -16.93
N ASN A 118 -3.03 -18.04 -16.77
CA ASN A 118 -4.27 -18.56 -16.20
C ASN A 118 -4.25 -18.45 -14.68
N TYR A 119 -5.43 -18.51 -14.06
CA TYR A 119 -5.53 -18.50 -12.59
C TYR A 119 -4.77 -19.67 -11.95
N TYR A 120 -4.77 -20.85 -12.57
CA TYR A 120 -4.06 -22.03 -12.06
C TYR A 120 -2.53 -21.90 -12.08
N ASP A 121 -1.99 -20.95 -12.85
CA ASP A 121 -0.55 -20.66 -12.90
C ASP A 121 -0.12 -19.80 -11.69
N LEU A 122 -1.07 -19.26 -10.92
CA LEU A 122 -0.82 -18.47 -9.72
C LEU A 122 -0.63 -19.37 -8.50
N ASP A 123 0.44 -19.15 -7.74
CA ASP A 123 0.73 -19.93 -6.53
C ASP A 123 -0.15 -19.50 -5.35
N ASN A 124 -1.14 -20.34 -5.02
CA ASN A 124 -2.03 -20.12 -3.88
C ASN A 124 -1.38 -20.34 -2.51
N LYS A 125 -0.13 -20.80 -2.44
CA LYS A 125 0.64 -20.90 -1.20
C LYS A 125 1.41 -19.62 -0.89
N GLN A 126 1.69 -18.79 -1.89
CA GLN A 126 2.38 -17.49 -1.74
C GLN A 126 1.39 -16.42 -1.28
N GLN A 127 0.88 -16.57 -0.05
CA GLN A 127 -0.04 -15.62 0.55
C GLN A 127 0.69 -14.42 1.16
N VAL A 128 0.01 -13.29 1.17
CA VAL A 128 0.50 -12.03 1.75
C VAL A 128 -0.43 -11.56 2.85
N VAL A 129 0.05 -10.68 3.72
CA VAL A 129 -0.74 -9.98 4.74
C VAL A 129 -0.45 -8.48 4.67
N ALA A 130 -1.43 -7.68 5.07
CA ALA A 130 -1.27 -6.23 5.08
C ALA A 130 -0.44 -5.80 6.30
N LEU A 131 0.51 -4.89 6.08
CA LEU A 131 1.30 -4.25 7.12
C LEU A 131 1.08 -2.74 7.02
N VAL A 132 0.60 -2.13 8.11
CA VAL A 132 0.38 -0.69 8.21
C VAL A 132 1.64 -0.03 8.78
N ASN A 133 2.04 1.09 8.19
CA ASN A 133 3.03 2.00 8.77
C ASN A 133 2.33 3.09 9.57
N ASP A 134 2.46 3.02 10.90
CA ASP A 134 1.80 3.93 11.84
C ASP A 134 2.24 5.38 11.69
N ASP A 135 3.47 5.63 11.23
CA ASP A 135 3.99 6.99 11.03
C ASP A 135 3.45 7.66 9.76
N LEU A 136 3.06 6.86 8.75
CA LEU A 136 2.37 7.34 7.55
C LEU A 136 0.85 7.48 7.74
N CYS A 137 0.30 6.79 8.74
CA CYS A 137 -1.14 6.75 8.99
C CYS A 137 -1.69 8.15 9.33
N ILE A 138 -2.87 8.45 8.79
CA ILE A 138 -3.64 9.68 9.10
C ILE A 138 -4.92 9.40 9.90
N ASN A 139 -5.02 8.22 10.52
CA ASN A 139 -6.08 7.86 11.47
C ASN A 139 -7.52 7.91 10.90
N CYS A 140 -7.68 7.74 9.58
CA CYS A 140 -8.99 7.89 8.93
C CYS A 140 -9.94 6.68 9.09
N GLY A 141 -9.44 5.52 9.51
CA GLY A 141 -10.23 4.30 9.70
C GLY A 141 -10.79 3.65 8.43
N LYS A 142 -10.45 4.12 7.22
CA LYS A 142 -10.96 3.54 5.96
C LYS A 142 -10.59 2.07 5.78
N CYS A 143 -9.35 1.72 6.11
CA CYS A 143 -8.90 0.33 6.10
C CYS A 143 -9.73 -0.56 7.03
N TYR A 144 -10.01 -0.07 8.24
CA TYR A 144 -10.85 -0.75 9.23
C TYR A 144 -12.28 -0.95 8.70
N MET A 145 -12.95 0.12 8.24
CA MET A 145 -14.32 0.04 7.70
C MET A 145 -14.40 -0.93 6.51
N THR A 146 -13.47 -0.85 5.56
CA THR A 146 -13.46 -1.75 4.41
C THR A 146 -13.20 -3.20 4.79
N CYS A 147 -12.33 -3.46 5.78
CA CYS A 147 -12.11 -4.83 6.24
C CYS A 147 -13.32 -5.38 7.01
N ASN A 148 -14.07 -4.53 7.71
CA ASN A 148 -15.27 -4.93 8.42
C ASN A 148 -16.43 -5.26 7.49
N ASP A 149 -16.77 -4.34 6.59
CA ASP A 149 -18.01 -4.46 5.81
C ASP A 149 -17.80 -5.16 4.46
N SER A 150 -16.55 -5.23 3.98
CA SER A 150 -16.20 -5.84 2.68
C SER A 150 -15.10 -6.89 2.78
N GLY A 151 -14.70 -7.28 3.98
CA GLY A 151 -13.56 -8.16 4.21
C GLY A 151 -13.80 -9.23 5.28
N TYR A 152 -12.86 -9.32 6.21
CA TYR A 152 -12.71 -10.42 7.16
C TYR A 152 -12.61 -9.95 8.62
N GLN A 153 -12.95 -8.68 8.89
CA GLN A 153 -12.94 -8.10 10.24
C GLN A 153 -11.57 -8.25 10.94
N ALA A 154 -10.48 -8.20 10.15
CA ALA A 154 -9.13 -8.56 10.58
C ALA A 154 -8.26 -7.35 10.98
N ILE A 155 -8.88 -6.18 11.18
CA ILE A 155 -8.20 -4.95 11.59
C ILE A 155 -8.83 -4.47 12.90
N GLU A 156 -8.01 -4.32 13.93
CA GLU A 156 -8.38 -3.64 15.17
C GLU A 156 -8.17 -2.14 14.98
N PHE A 157 -9.04 -1.31 15.51
CA PHE A 157 -8.91 0.15 15.44
C PHE A 157 -8.96 0.73 16.85
N ASP A 158 -7.85 1.28 17.30
CA ASP A 158 -7.72 1.76 18.67
C ASP A 158 -8.61 2.98 18.93
N ALA A 159 -9.32 2.98 20.06
CA ALA A 159 -10.33 4.00 20.36
C ALA A 159 -9.73 5.34 20.78
N GLU A 160 -8.48 5.38 21.25
CA GLU A 160 -7.83 6.62 21.70
C GLU A 160 -6.88 7.20 20.64
N THR A 161 -6.00 6.34 20.12
CA THR A 161 -4.98 6.71 19.14
C THR A 161 -5.51 6.69 17.71
N HIS A 162 -6.62 5.99 17.44
CA HIS A 162 -7.16 5.80 16.10
C HIS A 162 -6.12 5.18 15.14
N LEU A 163 -5.22 4.35 15.65
CA LEU A 163 -4.28 3.58 14.83
C LEU A 163 -4.86 2.20 14.51
N PRO A 164 -4.83 1.78 13.23
CA PRO A 164 -5.29 0.47 12.83
C PRO A 164 -4.18 -0.59 13.00
N ARG A 165 -4.50 -1.73 13.60
CA ARG A 165 -3.60 -2.88 13.74
C ARG A 165 -4.15 -4.08 12.99
N VAL A 166 -3.37 -4.63 12.07
CA VAL A 166 -3.75 -5.84 11.33
C VAL A 166 -3.50 -7.07 12.20
N THR A 167 -4.49 -7.95 12.27
CA THR A 167 -4.43 -9.21 13.02
C THR A 167 -4.04 -10.39 12.13
N ASP A 168 -3.75 -11.55 12.74
CA ASP A 168 -3.36 -12.77 12.02
C ASP A 168 -4.47 -13.37 11.14
N ASP A 169 -5.71 -12.89 11.34
CA ASP A 169 -6.88 -13.22 10.55
C ASP A 169 -6.88 -12.59 9.14
N CYS A 170 -5.91 -11.73 8.86
CA CYS A 170 -5.73 -11.12 7.54
C CYS A 170 -5.54 -12.19 6.46
N THR A 171 -6.39 -12.15 5.42
CA THR A 171 -6.33 -13.08 4.28
C THR A 171 -5.53 -12.55 3.10
N GLY A 172 -4.98 -11.33 3.19
CA GLY A 172 -4.23 -10.74 2.09
C GLY A 172 -5.06 -10.24 0.91
N CYS A 173 -6.37 -10.01 1.08
CA CYS A 173 -7.27 -9.60 -0.02
C CYS A 173 -6.95 -8.24 -0.65
N THR A 174 -6.01 -7.47 -0.10
CA THR A 174 -5.53 -6.15 -0.58
C THR A 174 -6.52 -4.98 -0.54
N LEU A 175 -7.80 -5.19 -0.19
CA LEU A 175 -8.81 -4.12 -0.19
C LEU A 175 -8.44 -2.92 0.68
N CYS A 176 -7.85 -3.14 1.85
CA CYS A 176 -7.43 -2.06 2.75
C CYS A 176 -6.35 -1.17 2.12
N ALA A 177 -5.38 -1.75 1.41
CA ALA A 177 -4.34 -1.01 0.71
C ALA A 177 -4.93 -0.19 -0.45
N SER A 178 -5.93 -0.73 -1.17
CA SER A 178 -6.59 -0.05 -2.29
C SER A 178 -7.41 1.18 -1.90
N VAL A 179 -7.95 1.22 -0.67
CA VAL A 179 -8.77 2.35 -0.19
C VAL A 179 -7.99 3.35 0.68
N CYS A 180 -6.73 3.04 1.01
CA CYS A 180 -5.91 3.90 1.84
C CYS A 180 -5.63 5.22 1.10
N PRO A 181 -5.89 6.38 1.71
CA PRO A 181 -5.66 7.67 1.06
C PRO A 181 -4.17 8.07 1.01
N ILE A 182 -3.31 7.35 1.73
CA ILE A 182 -1.87 7.62 1.80
C ILE A 182 -1.13 6.53 1.02
N ILE A 183 -0.40 6.94 -0.01
CA ILE A 183 0.41 6.06 -0.86
C ILE A 183 1.43 5.33 0.03
N ASP A 184 1.55 4.02 -0.17
CA ASP A 184 2.47 3.12 0.54
C ASP A 184 2.34 3.09 2.08
N CYS A 185 1.27 3.66 2.66
CA CYS A 185 1.00 3.52 4.10
C CYS A 185 0.67 2.08 4.48
N ILE A 186 0.05 1.32 3.58
CA ILE A 186 -0.22 -0.11 3.75
C ILE A 186 0.55 -0.86 2.67
N THR A 187 1.40 -1.79 3.08
CA THR A 187 2.17 -2.65 2.18
C THR A 187 1.76 -4.11 2.35
N MET A 188 1.88 -4.91 1.29
CA MET A 188 1.60 -6.33 1.35
C MET A 188 2.92 -7.08 1.56
N VAL A 189 3.05 -7.77 2.68
CA VAL A 189 4.26 -8.54 3.04
C VAL A 189 3.96 -10.03 2.99
N PRO A 190 4.93 -10.90 2.67
CA PRO A 190 4.72 -12.35 2.70
C PRO A 190 4.21 -12.82 4.06
N ARG A 191 3.19 -13.69 4.06
CA ARG A 191 2.64 -14.27 5.30
C ARG A 191 3.68 -15.17 5.95
N VAL A 192 3.88 -15.00 7.25
CA VAL A 192 4.66 -15.93 8.06
C VAL A 192 3.75 -17.08 8.49
N GLY A 193 4.01 -18.29 8.00
CA GLY A 193 3.24 -19.49 8.33
C GLY A 193 2.24 -19.93 7.24
N GLU A 194 1.59 -21.08 7.47
CA GLU A 194 0.64 -21.65 6.52
C GLU A 194 -0.70 -20.90 6.53
N TYR A 195 -1.28 -20.68 5.36
CA TYR A 195 -2.60 -20.09 5.22
C TYR A 195 -3.67 -21.18 5.21
N VAL A 196 -4.61 -21.10 6.15
CA VAL A 196 -5.76 -22.00 6.23
C VAL A 196 -7.04 -21.24 5.85
N PRO A 197 -7.67 -21.55 4.71
CA PRO A 197 -8.89 -20.88 4.29
C PRO A 197 -10.05 -21.10 5.26
N LYS A 198 -10.69 -20.02 5.72
CA LYS A 198 -11.88 -20.08 6.57
C LYS A 198 -13.09 -20.59 5.78
N ARG A 199 -13.52 -21.82 6.03
CA ARG A 199 -14.66 -22.47 5.34
C ARG A 199 -16.03 -22.23 5.99
N GLY A 200 -16.05 -21.69 7.22
CA GLY A 200 -17.26 -21.48 8.01
C GLY A 200 -17.81 -22.77 8.64
N VAL A 201 -18.00 -23.82 7.85
CA VAL A 201 -18.42 -25.16 8.30
C VAL A 201 -17.29 -26.19 8.16
N PRO A 202 -17.22 -27.21 9.04
CA PRO A 202 -16.27 -28.31 8.89
C PRO A 202 -16.51 -29.09 7.59
N PHE A 203 -15.43 -29.58 6.99
CA PHE A 203 -15.53 -30.46 5.82
C PHE A 203 -16.29 -31.74 6.20
N GLY A 204 -17.34 -32.07 5.44
CA GLY A 204 -18.17 -33.25 5.68
C GLY A 204 -19.32 -33.08 6.66
N ALA A 205 -19.52 -31.88 7.24
CA ALA A 205 -20.75 -31.58 7.96
C ALA A 205 -21.94 -31.59 6.98
N ALA A 206 -22.92 -32.46 7.20
CA ALA A 206 -24.09 -32.60 6.34
C ALA A 206 -24.90 -31.28 6.29
N LEU A 207 -25.28 -30.86 5.09
CA LEU A 207 -26.13 -29.69 4.80
C LEU A 207 -27.60 -29.92 5.25
N GLU A 208 -27.85 -30.44 6.44
CA GLU A 208 -29.21 -30.83 6.87
C GLU A 208 -30.14 -29.66 7.23
N GLN A 209 -29.68 -28.40 7.19
CA GLN A 209 -30.46 -27.28 7.72
C GLN A 209 -31.27 -26.46 6.68
N LYS A 210 -31.39 -26.88 5.42
CA LYS A 210 -32.12 -26.08 4.39
C LYS A 210 -33.53 -26.55 4.01
N GLN A 211 -34.11 -27.58 4.64
CA GLN A 211 -35.51 -27.95 4.38
C GLN A 211 -36.54 -27.39 5.37
N ALA A 212 -36.13 -26.90 6.55
CA ALA A 212 -37.09 -26.51 7.60
C ALA A 212 -37.65 -25.08 7.50
N ALA A 213 -37.07 -24.19 6.69
CA ALA A 213 -37.41 -22.76 6.72
C ALA A 213 -38.30 -22.25 5.56
N VAL A 214 -38.71 -23.11 4.61
CA VAL A 214 -39.44 -22.65 3.40
C VAL A 214 -40.95 -22.98 3.44
N ILE A 215 -41.43 -23.73 4.43
CA ILE A 215 -42.87 -24.03 4.56
C ILE A 215 -43.37 -23.51 5.91
N MET A 216 -43.70 -22.22 5.98
CA MET A 216 -44.68 -21.75 6.95
C MET A 216 -46.07 -21.98 6.33
N PRO A 217 -46.99 -22.71 6.98
CA PRO A 217 -48.35 -22.83 6.47
C PRO A 217 -49.04 -21.47 6.57
N ALA A 218 -49.71 -21.06 5.49
CA ALA A 218 -50.54 -19.86 5.47
C ALA A 218 -51.58 -19.96 6.59
N GLN A 219 -51.61 -18.97 7.49
CA GLN A 219 -52.67 -18.84 8.48
C GLN A 219 -53.91 -18.27 7.78
N ASP A 220 -54.94 -19.09 7.63
CA ASP A 220 -56.27 -18.64 7.24
C ASP A 220 -56.83 -17.69 8.32
N SER A 221 -57.15 -16.45 7.93
CA SER A 221 -57.91 -15.52 8.77
C SER A 221 -59.40 -15.87 8.72
N PRO A 222 -60.11 -16.01 9.86
CA PRO A 222 -61.55 -16.10 9.85
C PRO A 222 -62.19 -14.72 9.68
N ALA A 223 -63.32 -14.72 8.99
CA ALA A 223 -64.20 -13.58 8.72
C ALA A 223 -64.87 -12.99 9.97
#